data_AF-A0AAU9QF00-F1
#
_entry.id   AF-A0AAU9QF00-F1
#
_cell.length_a   1.000
_cell.length_b   1.000
_cell.length_c   1.000
_cell.angle_alpha   90.00
_cell.angle_beta   90.00
_cell.angle_gamma   90.00
#
_symmetry.space_group_name_H-M   'P 1'
#
loop_
_entity.id
_entity.type
_entity.pdbx_description
1 polymer ?
#
loop_
_entity_poly.entity_id
_entity_poly.type
_entity_poly.pdbx_seq_one_letter_code
_entity_poly.pdbx_strand_id
1 'polypeptide(L)'
;MKKRLVILAAIVLQGCATIETLNPTNNHVRISHEGKRSYCKEIPRVYSGVNYNMCLLNGEPSYSENTGSKLDGVPFFVFDTAFSALADTLFLPYTITMQAQKGPIEVN
;
A
#
# COMPACT_ATOMS: atom_id res chain seq x y z
N MET A 1 -5.52 -23.24 -17.68
CA MET A 1 -5.95 -22.75 -16.34
C MET A 1 -4.76 -22.50 -15.41
N LYS A 2 -3.84 -23.46 -15.19
CA LYS A 2 -2.64 -23.27 -14.34
C LYS A 2 -1.83 -21.99 -14.66
N LYS A 3 -1.57 -21.70 -15.94
CA LYS A 3 -0.81 -20.49 -16.35
C LYS A 3 -1.49 -19.17 -15.95
N ARG A 4 -2.83 -19.09 -16.00
CA ARG A 4 -3.57 -17.86 -15.65
C ARG A 4 -3.52 -17.59 -14.15
N LEU A 5 -3.61 -18.64 -13.32
CA LEU A 5 -3.49 -18.53 -11.87
C LEU A 5 -2.08 -18.04 -11.46
N VAL A 6 -1.04 -18.56 -12.11
CA VAL A 6 0.35 -18.14 -11.87
C VAL A 6 0.57 -16.67 -12.25
N ILE A 7 0.03 -16.24 -13.39
CA ILE A 7 0.12 -14.83 -13.82
C ILE A 7 -0.62 -13.91 -12.85
N LEU A 8 -1.82 -14.30 -12.41
CA LEU A 8 -2.58 -13.52 -11.44
C LEU A 8 -1.82 -13.41 -10.10
N ALA A 9 -1.28 -14.53 -9.60
CA ALA A 9 -0.49 -14.52 -8.37
C ALA A 9 0.77 -13.64 -8.51
N ALA A 10 1.45 -13.70 -9.66
CA ALA A 10 2.63 -12.86 -9.92
C ALA A 10 2.28 -11.37 -9.93
N ILE A 11 1.12 -10.98 -10.50
CA ILE A 11 0.63 -9.59 -10.51
C ILE A 11 0.31 -9.10 -9.09
N VAL A 12 -0.34 -9.93 -8.29
CA VAL A 12 -0.70 -9.60 -6.89
C VAL A 12 0.53 -9.42 -6.02
N LEU A 13 1.57 -10.24 -6.24
CA LEU A 13 2.85 -10.14 -5.54
C LEU A 13 3.59 -8.82 -5.81
N GLN A 14 3.18 -8.04 -6.82
CA GLN A 14 3.77 -6.72 -7.10
C GLN A 14 3.13 -5.58 -6.31
N GLY A 15 2.05 -5.82 -5.56
CA GLY A 15 1.45 -4.82 -4.66
C GLY A 15 2.17 -4.79 -3.32
N CYS A 16 3.38 -4.21 -3.28
CA CYS A 16 4.21 -4.14 -2.07
C CYS A 16 3.47 -3.50 -0.91
N ALA A 17 2.77 -2.38 -1.14
CA ALA A 17 2.00 -1.70 -0.10
C ALA A 17 0.84 -2.57 0.43
N THR A 18 0.21 -3.40 -0.40
CA THR A 18 -0.82 -4.35 0.07
C THR A 18 -0.21 -5.41 0.97
N ILE A 19 0.95 -5.97 0.58
CA ILE A 19 1.65 -7.00 1.37
C ILE A 19 2.00 -6.46 2.76
N GLU A 20 2.50 -5.21 2.83
CA GLU A 20 2.85 -4.54 4.09
C GLU A 20 1.62 -4.32 5.01
N THR A 21 0.47 -4.00 4.42
CA THR A 21 -0.74 -3.58 5.16
C THR A 21 -1.78 -4.69 5.37
N LEU A 22 -1.63 -5.86 4.72
CA LEU A 22 -2.59 -6.94 4.79
C LEU A 22 -2.76 -7.47 6.23
N ASN A 23 -1.65 -7.68 6.92
CA ASN A 23 -1.64 -8.13 8.31
C ASN A 23 -0.43 -7.54 9.08
N PRO A 24 -0.46 -6.23 9.36
CA PRO A 24 0.64 -5.55 10.02
C PRO A 24 0.80 -6.02 11.46
N THR A 25 2.06 -6.12 11.88
CA THR A 25 2.42 -6.46 13.26
C THR A 25 1.87 -5.39 14.20
N ASN A 26 1.23 -5.80 15.30
CA ASN A 26 0.65 -4.89 16.30
C ASN A 26 -0.35 -3.86 15.75
N ASN A 27 -1.01 -4.13 14.61
CA ASN A 27 -1.93 -3.18 13.96
C ASN A 27 -1.29 -1.83 13.59
N HIS A 28 0.02 -1.82 13.35
CA HIS A 28 0.79 -0.60 13.12
C HIS A 28 1.64 -0.73 11.86
N VAL A 29 1.68 0.34 11.07
CA VAL A 29 2.60 0.47 9.93
C VAL A 29 3.37 1.78 10.02
N ARG A 30 4.65 1.73 9.65
CA ARG A 30 5.49 2.92 9.60
C ARG A 30 5.60 3.40 8.17
N ILE A 31 4.96 4.53 7.88
CA ILE A 31 4.95 5.13 6.55
C ILE A 31 5.95 6.28 6.51
N SER A 32 7.06 6.05 5.81
CA SER A 32 8.11 7.03 5.60
C SER A 32 8.80 6.82 4.27
N HIS A 33 9.15 7.90 3.58
CA HIS A 33 9.86 7.86 2.30
C HIS A 33 11.00 8.89 2.30
N GLU A 34 12.19 8.50 1.88
CA GLU A 34 13.39 9.39 1.86
C GLU A 34 13.63 10.14 3.19
N GLY A 35 13.44 9.44 4.32
CA GLY A 35 13.59 10.01 5.65
C GLY A 35 12.46 10.96 6.09
N LYS A 36 11.44 11.17 5.26
CA LYS A 36 10.26 11.98 5.55
C LYS A 36 9.12 11.12 6.04
N ARG A 37 8.56 11.43 7.21
CA ARG A 37 7.41 10.70 7.77
C ARG A 37 6.11 11.18 7.13
N SER A 38 5.16 10.25 6.98
CA SER A 38 3.79 10.59 6.61
C SER A 38 3.07 11.31 7.75
N TYR A 39 2.18 12.24 7.39
CA TYR A 39 1.24 12.90 8.31
C TYR A 39 -0.05 12.09 8.52
N CYS A 40 -0.23 10.97 7.82
CA CYS A 40 -1.32 10.05 8.12
C CYS A 40 -1.17 9.51 9.55
N LYS A 41 -2.30 9.45 10.27
CA LYS A 41 -2.39 8.86 11.62
C LYS A 41 -2.90 7.43 11.60
N GLU A 42 -3.76 7.14 10.63
CA GLU A 42 -4.35 5.83 10.43
C GLU A 42 -4.74 5.65 8.97
N ILE A 43 -4.84 4.40 8.53
CA ILE A 43 -5.39 4.02 7.22
C ILE A 43 -6.43 2.91 7.40
N PRO A 44 -7.51 2.89 6.60
CA PRO A 44 -8.46 1.78 6.64
C PRO A 44 -7.82 0.53 6.05
N ARG A 45 -8.22 -0.64 6.55
CA ARG A 45 -7.82 -1.96 6.02
C ARG A 45 -8.41 -2.24 4.65
N VAL A 46 -9.56 -1.66 4.36
CA VAL A 46 -10.19 -1.72 3.04
C VAL A 46 -9.41 -0.80 2.10
N TYR A 47 -8.87 -1.36 1.01
CA TYR A 47 -7.94 -0.66 0.11
C TYR A 47 -6.71 -0.09 0.83
N SER A 48 -6.15 -0.84 1.79
CA SER A 48 -5.04 -0.36 2.61
C SER A 48 -3.76 -0.14 1.82
N GLY A 49 -3.47 -0.93 0.80
CA GLY A 49 -2.29 -0.74 -0.05
C GLY A 49 -2.37 0.56 -0.86
N VAL A 50 -3.55 0.89 -1.40
CA VAL A 50 -3.77 2.18 -2.08
C VAL A 50 -3.61 3.35 -1.10
N ASN A 51 -4.21 3.26 0.09
CA ASN A 51 -4.13 4.32 1.10
C ASN A 51 -2.71 4.50 1.64
N TYR A 52 -1.96 3.41 1.80
CA TYR A 52 -0.54 3.46 2.16
C TYR A 52 0.26 4.29 1.15
N ASN A 53 0.06 4.04 -0.14
CA ASN A 53 0.73 4.80 -1.20
C ASN A 53 0.31 6.28 -1.23
N MET A 54 -0.97 6.59 -1.02
CA MET A 54 -1.42 7.99 -0.89
C MET A 54 -0.83 8.66 0.36
N CYS A 55 -0.66 7.93 1.46
CA CYS A 55 -0.02 8.43 2.66
C CYS A 55 1.48 8.72 2.47
N LEU A 56 2.19 8.00 1.59
CA LEU A 56 3.56 8.36 1.22
C LEU A 56 3.63 9.75 0.59
N LEU A 57 2.60 10.16 -0.16
CA LEU A 57 2.51 11.49 -0.78
C LEU A 57 2.09 12.58 0.22
N ASN A 58 1.44 12.20 1.32
CA ASN A 58 1.06 13.10 2.40
C ASN A 58 2.13 13.12 3.51
N GLY A 59 3.34 13.55 3.16
CA GLY A 59 4.48 13.60 4.09
C GLY A 59 5.04 15.00 4.28
N GLU A 60 6.11 15.08 5.07
CA GLU A 60 6.85 16.33 5.26
C GLU A 60 7.26 16.97 3.91
N PRO A 61 7.14 18.31 3.78
CA PRO A 61 7.60 19.02 2.60
C PRO A 61 9.07 18.71 2.30
N SER A 62 9.36 18.48 1.02
CA SER A 62 10.72 18.35 0.51
C SER A 62 11.00 19.43 -0.51
N TYR A 63 12.22 19.96 -0.48
CA TYR A 63 12.73 20.91 -1.47
C TYR A 63 13.30 20.20 -2.71
N SER A 64 13.46 18.87 -2.65
CA SER A 64 13.85 18.01 -3.77
C SER A 64 12.71 17.09 -4.17
N GLU A 65 12.68 16.70 -5.45
CA GLU A 65 11.74 15.68 -5.92
C GLU A 65 12.02 14.34 -5.22
N ASN A 66 11.07 13.90 -4.39
CA ASN A 66 11.17 12.68 -3.61
C ASN A 66 10.09 11.67 -3.98
N THR A 67 9.75 11.54 -5.27
CA THR A 67 8.75 10.56 -5.74
C THR A 67 9.30 9.14 -5.86
N GLY A 68 10.55 8.91 -5.45
CA GLY A 68 11.25 7.63 -5.58
C GLY A 68 11.71 7.33 -7.00
N SER A 69 12.10 6.07 -7.24
CA SER A 69 12.54 5.57 -8.55
C SER A 69 11.49 5.79 -9.62
N LYS A 70 11.92 6.09 -10.85
CA LYS A 70 11.04 6.26 -12.02
C LYS A 70 11.32 5.18 -13.05
N LEU A 71 10.26 4.71 -13.72
CA LEU A 71 10.33 3.86 -14.90
C LEU A 71 9.76 4.66 -16.06
N ASP A 72 10.60 4.97 -17.06
CA ASP A 72 10.23 5.76 -18.23
C ASP A 72 9.56 7.11 -17.88
N GLY A 73 10.11 7.80 -16.86
CA GLY A 73 9.58 9.08 -16.37
C GLY A 73 8.36 8.97 -15.44
N VAL A 74 7.77 7.78 -15.27
CA VAL A 74 6.65 7.55 -14.35
C VAL A 74 7.18 7.07 -12.99
N PRO A 75 6.82 7.74 -11.87
CA PRO A 75 7.20 7.29 -10.53
C PRO A 75 6.71 5.87 -10.21
N PHE A 76 7.57 5.07 -9.55
CA PHE A 76 7.29 3.67 -9.23
C PHE A 76 6.05 3.49 -8.36
N PHE A 77 5.76 4.45 -7.46
CA PHE A 77 4.57 4.40 -6.61
C PHE A 77 3.26 4.29 -7.41
N VAL A 78 3.22 4.82 -8.65
CA VAL A 78 2.03 4.74 -9.52
C VAL A 78 1.75 3.29 -9.90
N PHE A 79 2.79 2.53 -10.24
CA PHE A 79 2.67 1.11 -10.57
C PHE A 79 2.30 0.30 -9.32
N ASP A 80 2.97 0.55 -8.19
CA ASP A 80 2.65 -0.11 -6.92
C ASP A 80 1.21 0.18 -6.47
N THR A 81 0.72 1.40 -6.69
CA THR A 81 -0.67 1.77 -6.41
C THR A 81 -1.64 0.97 -7.28
N ALA A 82 -1.35 0.82 -8.57
CA ALA A 82 -2.20 0.06 -9.49
C ALA A 82 -2.24 -1.44 -9.12
N PHE A 83 -1.08 -2.05 -8.84
CA PHE A 83 -1.02 -3.45 -8.39
C PHE A 83 -1.66 -3.63 -7.02
N SER A 84 -1.49 -2.66 -6.11
CA SER A 84 -2.14 -2.66 -4.80
C SER A 84 -3.66 -2.57 -4.91
N ALA A 85 -4.20 -1.76 -5.83
CA ALA A 85 -5.65 -1.73 -6.05
C ALA A 85 -6.22 -3.10 -6.48
N LEU A 86 -5.49 -3.82 -7.34
CA LEU A 86 -5.88 -5.18 -7.75
C LEU A 86 -5.76 -6.16 -6.58
N ALA A 87 -4.65 -6.13 -5.84
CA ALA A 87 -4.41 -6.99 -4.69
C ALA A 87 -5.46 -6.74 -3.58
N ASP A 88 -5.68 -5.48 -3.20
CA ASP A 88 -6.69 -5.04 -2.23
C ASP A 88 -8.09 -5.52 -2.63
N THR A 89 -8.44 -5.46 -3.92
CA THR A 89 -9.75 -5.95 -4.42
C THR A 89 -9.88 -7.46 -4.25
N LEU A 90 -8.80 -8.22 -4.45
CA LEU A 90 -8.80 -9.68 -4.26
C LEU A 90 -8.89 -10.06 -2.78
N PHE A 91 -8.25 -9.28 -1.90
CA PHE A 91 -8.27 -9.48 -0.46
C PHE A 91 -9.44 -8.79 0.26
N LEU A 92 -10.33 -8.11 -0.47
CA LEU A 92 -11.43 -7.33 0.09
C LEU A 92 -12.30 -8.11 1.10
N PRO A 93 -12.71 -9.38 0.84
CA PRO A 93 -13.50 -10.13 1.80
C PRO A 93 -12.77 -10.34 3.13
N TYR A 94 -11.46 -10.58 3.07
CA TYR A 94 -10.62 -10.70 4.25
C TYR A 94 -10.49 -9.35 4.96
N THR A 95 -10.10 -8.28 4.24
CA THR A 95 -9.82 -6.98 4.86
C THR A 95 -11.06 -6.31 5.44
N ILE A 96 -12.25 -6.51 4.87
CA ILE A 96 -13.52 -6.04 5.44
C ILE A 96 -13.78 -6.67 6.81
N THR A 97 -13.63 -7.98 6.94
CA THR A 97 -13.84 -8.66 8.24
C THR A 97 -12.82 -8.20 9.27
N MET A 98 -11.57 -8.02 8.86
CA MET A 98 -10.51 -7.51 9.71
C MET A 98 -10.74 -6.06 10.12
N GLN A 99 -11.30 -5.22 9.25
CA GLN A 99 -11.70 -3.85 9.57
C GLN A 99 -12.74 -3.83 10.68
N ALA A 100 -13.76 -4.69 10.61
CA ALA A 100 -14.80 -4.77 11.63
C ALA A 100 -14.26 -5.25 12.98
N GLN A 101 -13.27 -6.16 12.97
CA GLN A 101 -12.72 -6.76 14.19
C GLN A 101 -11.63 -5.92 14.86
N LYS A 102 -10.72 -5.34 14.07
CA LYS A 102 -9.52 -4.66 14.56
C LYS A 102 -9.53 -3.15 14.36
N GLY A 103 -10.48 -2.61 13.58
CA GLY A 103 -10.48 -1.21 13.21
C GLY A 103 -9.40 -0.85 12.19
N PRO A 104 -9.13 0.45 12.00
CA PRO A 104 -8.10 0.94 11.09
C PRO A 104 -6.69 0.58 11.60
N ILE A 105 -5.71 0.68 10.70
CA ILE A 105 -4.29 0.45 10.98
C ILE A 105 -3.69 1.78 11.43
N GLU A 106 -2.99 1.78 12.55
CA GLU A 106 -2.28 2.97 13.03
C GLU A 106 -1.04 3.24 12.18
N VAL A 107 -0.74 4.52 11.97
CA VAL A 107 0.41 4.99 11.20
C VAL A 107 1.31 5.84 12.10
N ASN A 108 2.60 5.46 12.13
CA ASN A 108 3.71 6.15 12.82
C ASN A 108 3.59 6.28 14.34
#